data_AF-A0A936WJK5-F1
#
_entry.id   AF-A0A936WJK5-F1
#
_cell.length_a   1.000
_cell.length_b   1.000
_cell.length_c   1.000
_cell.angle_alpha   90.00
_cell.angle_beta   90.00
_cell.angle_gamma   90.00
#
_symmetry.space_group_name_H-M   'P 1'
#
loop_
_entity.id
_entity.type
_entity.pdbx_description
1 polymer ?
#
loop_
_entity_poly.entity_id
_entity_poly.type
_entity_poly.pdbx_seq_one_letter_code
_entity_poly.pdbx_strand_id
1 'polypeptide(L)'
;MTEEKSSLIPGPMERKIPFSRGASAVFGAVVLSSLLVGSYVALGKAGLALWVLDLLFSVALLLLWLGRRRAPILSAMGMLLTWMLTARMALGTATLFRLLGGLAAAILGLWTWKRAAAPRVSRPLGRVSLWRVLTTLTVFGLILGALAGPPRIMVDPQKRKAALRAKSMGPPDPVSDLERRLQSHVFHLADRIGERAVYQRDRIAAARDYVRDRFTSLGLPTKLIPYRMPSLGSKGTADNVEARLLPAHPNNAPIWVIGAHYDTAPDTPGADDNASGVAVLLELARLLKSRSVAAEIRLVAFSTEEPPSFGTRNMGSVHYARALKEEGVPVDAMMSLEMLGYFSDRPGSQFYPPLISRWYPEQGNFVALVGNVSSRGVVAKIRRKWRAASTFPLETLTLPAPFSGVPSRIN
;
A
#
# COMPACT_ATOMS: atom_id res chain seq x y z
N MET A 1 -8.70 -64.22 -17.87
CA MET A 1 -9.70 -65.23 -17.47
C MET A 1 -10.00 -64.95 -16.01
N THR A 2 -11.15 -64.46 -15.57
CA THR A 2 -12.55 -64.59 -15.98
C THR A 2 -13.27 -63.39 -15.37
N GLU A 3 -13.94 -62.56 -16.16
CA GLU A 3 -15.39 -62.63 -16.46
C GLU A 3 -16.33 -62.49 -15.26
N GLU A 4 -17.16 -61.47 -15.43
CA GLU A 4 -18.21 -60.88 -14.61
C GLU A 4 -19.53 -61.64 -14.80
N LYS A 5 -20.38 -61.72 -13.76
CA LYS A 5 -21.84 -61.89 -13.92
C LYS A 5 -22.61 -61.35 -12.71
N SER A 6 -23.21 -60.18 -12.90
CA SER A 6 -24.64 -59.88 -12.79
C SER A 6 -25.44 -60.29 -11.54
N SER A 7 -25.97 -59.24 -10.87
CA SER A 7 -27.40 -58.97 -10.57
C SER A 7 -27.80 -58.78 -9.10
N LEU A 8 -28.66 -57.76 -8.92
CA LEU A 8 -29.82 -57.64 -8.01
C LEU A 8 -29.84 -56.33 -7.20
N ILE A 9 -30.73 -55.44 -7.65
CA ILE A 9 -31.28 -54.28 -6.91
C ILE A 9 -32.40 -54.79 -5.99
N PRO A 10 -32.53 -54.27 -4.76
CA PRO A 10 -33.83 -54.08 -4.12
C PRO A 10 -34.17 -52.59 -3.91
N GLY A 11 -35.47 -52.28 -4.05
CA GLY A 11 -36.06 -50.95 -4.12
C GLY A 11 -36.12 -50.12 -2.82
N PRO A 12 -36.96 -49.05 -2.79
CA PRO A 12 -36.70 -47.85 -1.99
C PRO A 12 -37.14 -48.00 -0.52
N MET A 13 -36.24 -47.71 0.41
CA MET A 13 -36.61 -47.48 1.80
C MET A 13 -36.94 -46.00 2.03
N GLU A 14 -38.24 -45.71 2.11
CA GLU A 14 -38.80 -44.45 2.59
C GLU A 14 -38.36 -44.21 4.05
N ARG A 15 -37.29 -43.43 4.26
CA ARG A 15 -36.93 -42.93 5.59
C ARG A 15 -37.65 -41.60 5.84
N LYS A 16 -38.76 -41.64 6.56
CA LYS A 16 -39.28 -40.46 7.26
C LYS A 16 -38.25 -40.00 8.29
N ILE A 17 -37.46 -38.97 7.95
CA ILE A 17 -36.57 -38.31 8.90
C ILE A 17 -37.44 -37.51 9.88
N PRO A 18 -37.34 -37.73 11.20
CA PRO A 18 -38.10 -36.95 12.15
C PRO A 18 -37.55 -35.52 12.17
N PHE A 19 -38.38 -34.55 11.82
CA PHE A 19 -38.05 -33.14 11.93
C PHE A 19 -37.90 -32.80 13.42
N SER A 20 -36.65 -32.80 13.91
CA SER A 20 -36.37 -32.48 15.30
C SER A 20 -36.76 -31.03 15.59
N ARG A 21 -37.37 -30.77 16.75
CA ARG A 21 -37.80 -29.43 17.22
C ARG A 21 -36.69 -28.34 17.17
N GLY A 22 -35.42 -28.71 17.00
CA GLY A 22 -34.30 -27.78 16.79
C GLY A 22 -34.21 -27.17 15.38
N ALA A 23 -34.78 -27.81 14.36
CA ALA A 23 -34.75 -27.29 12.99
C ALA A 23 -35.67 -26.06 12.81
N SER A 24 -36.83 -26.05 13.47
CA SER A 24 -37.79 -24.94 13.40
C SER A 24 -37.30 -23.66 14.09
N ALA A 25 -36.52 -23.77 15.17
CA ALA A 25 -35.97 -22.61 15.88
C ALA A 25 -34.85 -21.91 15.08
N VAL A 26 -34.03 -22.69 14.35
CA VAL A 26 -32.95 -22.16 13.52
C VAL A 26 -33.48 -21.59 12.19
N PHE A 27 -34.48 -22.25 11.59
CA PHE A 27 -35.20 -21.68 10.45
C PHE A 27 -35.87 -20.34 10.83
N GLY A 28 -36.49 -20.28 12.02
CA GLY A 28 -37.02 -19.05 12.57
C GLY A 28 -35.97 -17.95 12.75
N ALA A 29 -34.76 -18.28 13.24
CA ALA A 29 -33.68 -17.31 13.42
C ALA A 29 -33.09 -16.79 12.10
N VAL A 30 -32.96 -17.64 11.07
CA VAL A 30 -32.49 -17.26 9.73
C VAL A 30 -33.53 -16.40 9.00
N VAL A 31 -34.82 -16.74 9.13
CA VAL A 31 -35.92 -15.95 8.57
C VAL A 31 -36.02 -14.59 9.29
N LEU A 32 -35.89 -14.57 10.62
CA LEU A 32 -35.91 -13.32 11.39
C LEU A 32 -34.70 -12.43 11.09
N SER A 33 -33.49 -12.99 10.91
CA SER A 33 -32.33 -12.21 10.48
C SER A 33 -32.51 -11.67 9.06
N SER A 34 -33.08 -12.46 8.15
CA SER A 34 -33.35 -12.04 6.77
C SER A 34 -34.41 -10.94 6.70
N LEU A 35 -35.45 -11.00 7.54
CA LEU A 35 -36.49 -9.96 7.64
C LEU A 35 -35.95 -8.68 8.28
N LEU A 36 -35.10 -8.79 9.32
CA LEU A 36 -34.40 -7.63 9.90
C LEU A 36 -33.45 -6.99 8.88
N VAL A 37 -32.74 -7.79 8.08
CA VAL A 37 -31.89 -7.31 6.97
C VAL A 37 -32.74 -6.62 5.90
N GLY A 38 -33.88 -7.19 5.50
CA GLY A 38 -34.83 -6.56 4.56
C GLY A 38 -35.39 -5.23 5.07
N SER A 39 -35.62 -5.11 6.38
CA SER A 39 -36.05 -3.87 7.03
C SER A 39 -34.96 -2.79 7.02
N TYR A 40 -33.68 -3.19 7.02
CA TYR A 40 -32.52 -2.30 6.94
C TYR A 40 -32.24 -1.79 5.51
N VAL A 41 -32.59 -2.57 4.48
CA VAL A 41 -32.56 -2.13 3.06
C VAL A 41 -33.48 -0.92 2.86
N ALA A 42 -34.64 -0.90 3.52
CA ALA A 42 -35.58 0.23 3.47
C ALA A 42 -35.05 1.52 4.14
N LEU A 43 -33.97 1.44 4.94
CA LEU A 43 -33.40 2.56 5.70
C LEU A 43 -32.12 3.17 5.10
N GLY A 44 -31.65 2.68 3.94
CA GLY A 44 -30.83 3.44 2.98
C GLY A 44 -29.46 4.00 3.43
N LYS A 45 -28.78 3.43 4.44
CA LYS A 45 -27.60 4.08 5.06
C LYS A 45 -26.29 3.28 5.16
N ALA A 46 -26.13 2.13 4.49
CA ALA A 46 -24.89 1.35 4.56
C ALA A 46 -24.31 1.00 3.18
N GLY A 47 -23.03 1.32 2.96
CA GLY A 47 -22.31 1.04 1.72
C GLY A 47 -21.95 -0.43 1.51
N LEU A 48 -21.73 -0.80 0.24
CA LEU A 48 -21.47 -2.15 -0.30
C LEU A 48 -20.42 -2.98 0.47
N ALA A 49 -19.47 -2.36 1.16
CA ALA A 49 -18.45 -3.05 1.95
C ALA A 49 -19.02 -3.81 3.16
N LEU A 50 -20.09 -3.32 3.78
CA LEU A 50 -20.74 -4.00 4.89
C LEU A 50 -21.53 -5.22 4.43
N TRP A 51 -22.10 -5.16 3.22
CA TRP A 51 -22.79 -6.28 2.58
C TRP A 51 -21.86 -7.47 2.35
N VAL A 52 -20.66 -7.20 1.82
CA VAL A 52 -19.68 -8.25 1.54
C VAL A 52 -19.22 -8.92 2.84
N LEU A 53 -19.00 -8.14 3.91
CA LEU A 53 -18.59 -8.70 5.20
C LEU A 53 -19.69 -9.55 5.85
N ASP A 54 -20.95 -9.12 5.78
CA ASP A 54 -22.08 -9.84 6.38
C ASP A 54 -22.43 -11.12 5.60
N LEU A 55 -22.31 -11.08 4.27
CA LEU A 55 -22.43 -12.26 3.41
C LEU A 55 -21.33 -13.27 3.68
N LEU A 56 -20.07 -12.82 3.75
CA LEU A 56 -18.93 -13.69 4.06
C LEU A 56 -19.06 -14.31 5.47
N PHE A 57 -19.57 -13.55 6.43
CA PHE A 57 -19.82 -14.04 7.79
C PHE A 57 -20.95 -15.06 7.85
N SER A 58 -22.05 -14.83 7.12
CA SER A 58 -23.19 -15.75 7.01
C SER A 58 -22.80 -17.06 6.34
N VAL A 59 -21.98 -16.99 5.28
CA VAL A 59 -21.39 -18.17 4.62
C VAL A 59 -20.44 -18.92 5.55
N ALA A 60 -19.62 -18.21 6.33
CA ALA A 60 -18.74 -18.84 7.33
C ALA A 60 -19.55 -19.56 8.43
N LEU A 61 -20.66 -18.98 8.89
CA LEU A 61 -21.56 -19.63 9.86
C LEU A 61 -22.26 -20.86 9.27
N LEU A 62 -22.65 -20.83 7.99
CA LEU A 62 -23.23 -21.97 7.28
C LEU A 62 -22.23 -23.13 7.14
N LEU A 63 -20.97 -22.81 6.77
CA LEU A 63 -19.88 -23.77 6.66
C LEU A 63 -19.51 -24.37 8.03
N LEU A 64 -19.53 -23.56 9.09
CA LEU A 64 -19.32 -24.01 10.47
C LEU A 64 -20.51 -24.85 11.00
N TRP A 65 -21.73 -24.60 10.53
CA TRP A 65 -22.92 -25.40 10.86
C TRP A 65 -22.87 -26.79 10.23
N LEU A 66 -22.46 -26.89 8.97
CA LEU A 66 -22.24 -28.17 8.26
C LEU A 66 -21.19 -29.05 8.98
N GLY A 67 -20.28 -28.45 9.76
CA GLY A 67 -19.23 -29.14 10.53
C GLY A 67 -19.58 -29.56 11.97
N ARG A 68 -20.84 -29.47 12.42
CA ARG A 68 -21.40 -29.89 13.74
C ARG A 68 -20.42 -29.98 14.95
N ARG A 69 -20.58 -29.03 15.90
CA ARG A 69 -20.84 -29.24 17.37
C ARG A 69 -20.72 -27.96 18.23
N ARG A 70 -20.53 -26.76 17.66
CA ARG A 70 -20.34 -25.51 18.44
C ARG A 70 -21.12 -24.28 17.97
N ALA A 71 -22.22 -24.48 17.23
CA ALA A 71 -23.03 -23.40 16.66
C ALA A 71 -23.65 -22.39 17.67
N PRO A 72 -24.15 -22.77 18.87
CA PRO A 72 -24.91 -21.82 19.71
C PRO A 72 -24.05 -20.70 20.33
N ILE A 73 -22.81 -21.02 20.71
CA ILE A 73 -21.90 -20.06 21.36
C ILE A 73 -21.38 -19.05 20.32
N LEU A 74 -21.10 -19.51 19.10
CA LEU A 74 -20.63 -18.67 18.01
C LEU A 74 -21.75 -17.76 17.47
N SER A 75 -22.99 -18.23 17.42
CA SER A 75 -24.15 -17.39 17.10
C SER A 75 -24.39 -16.30 18.15
N ALA A 76 -24.26 -16.63 19.45
CA ALA A 76 -24.39 -15.64 20.52
C ALA A 76 -23.27 -14.58 20.49
N MET A 77 -22.03 -14.99 20.21
CA MET A 77 -20.90 -14.06 20.04
C MET A 77 -21.01 -13.21 18.77
N GLY A 78 -21.53 -13.77 17.67
CA GLY A 78 -21.83 -13.04 16.45
C GLY A 78 -22.90 -11.97 16.67
N MET A 79 -24.02 -12.33 17.32
CA MET A 79 -25.07 -11.36 17.69
C MET A 79 -24.54 -10.27 18.62
N LEU A 80 -23.68 -10.62 19.59
CA LEU A 80 -23.05 -9.64 20.48
C LEU A 80 -22.13 -8.69 19.71
N LEU A 81 -21.34 -9.20 18.76
CA LEU A 81 -20.44 -8.39 17.94
C LEU A 81 -21.22 -7.46 17.01
N THR A 82 -22.27 -7.95 16.35
CA THR A 82 -23.17 -7.15 15.52
C THR A 82 -23.88 -6.08 16.35
N TRP A 83 -24.32 -6.42 17.56
CA TRP A 83 -24.90 -5.47 18.51
C TRP A 83 -23.88 -4.42 19.00
N MET A 84 -22.64 -4.81 19.27
CA MET A 84 -21.57 -3.88 19.68
C MET A 84 -21.18 -2.92 18.54
N LEU A 85 -21.16 -3.42 17.30
CA LEU A 85 -20.87 -2.61 16.12
C LEU A 85 -22.00 -1.62 15.81
N THR A 86 -23.27 -2.03 15.98
CA THR A 86 -24.44 -1.14 15.85
C THR A 86 -24.57 -0.15 17.01
N ALA A 87 -24.34 -0.57 18.26
CA ALA A 87 -24.34 0.31 19.43
C ALA A 87 -23.22 1.37 19.36
N ARG A 88 -22.07 1.04 18.76
CA ARG A 88 -20.99 2.00 18.48
C ARG A 88 -21.42 3.11 17.53
N MET A 89 -22.31 2.84 16.58
CA MET A 89 -22.84 3.86 15.67
C MET A 89 -23.86 4.79 16.34
N ALA A 90 -24.49 4.37 17.44
CA ALA A 90 -25.53 5.14 18.12
C ALA A 90 -25.03 5.94 19.36
N LEU A 91 -24.04 5.46 20.12
CA LEU A 91 -23.75 5.98 21.47
C LEU A 91 -22.35 6.59 21.66
N GLY A 92 -21.50 6.62 20.62
CA GLY A 92 -20.12 7.09 20.75
C GLY A 92 -19.21 6.15 21.56
N THR A 93 -17.91 6.17 21.29
CA THR A 93 -16.95 5.18 21.83
C THR A 93 -16.79 5.22 23.35
N ALA A 94 -16.81 6.41 23.96
CA ALA A 94 -16.61 6.56 25.41
C ALA A 94 -17.78 6.00 26.24
N THR A 95 -19.02 6.18 25.78
CA THR A 95 -20.24 5.72 26.45
C THR A 95 -20.35 4.20 26.43
N LEU A 96 -19.99 3.58 25.29
CA LEU A 96 -19.96 2.13 25.12
C LEU A 96 -18.98 1.48 26.11
N PHE A 97 -17.79 2.06 26.30
CA PHE A 97 -16.81 1.54 27.26
C PHE A 97 -17.28 1.65 28.72
N ARG A 98 -17.99 2.72 29.10
CA ARG A 98 -18.55 2.86 30.47
C ARG A 98 -19.65 1.84 30.75
N LEU A 99 -20.54 1.61 29.79
CA LEU A 99 -21.61 0.62 29.91
C LEU A 99 -21.06 -0.81 29.98
N LEU A 100 -20.06 -1.13 29.15
CA LEU A 100 -19.40 -2.44 29.18
C LEU A 100 -18.61 -2.66 30.48
N GLY A 101 -17.96 -1.62 31.01
CA GLY A 101 -17.32 -1.65 32.33
C GLY A 101 -18.32 -1.90 33.46
N GLY A 102 -19.48 -1.22 33.44
CA GLY A 102 -20.56 -1.43 34.40
C GLY A 102 -21.17 -2.84 34.33
N LEU A 103 -21.38 -3.36 33.11
CA LEU A 103 -21.89 -4.73 32.90
C LEU A 103 -20.89 -5.78 33.41
N ALA A 104 -19.59 -5.61 33.12
CA ALA A 104 -18.54 -6.49 33.61
C ALA A 104 -18.47 -6.51 35.14
N ALA A 105 -18.59 -5.34 35.79
CA ALA A 105 -18.63 -5.23 37.25
C ALA A 105 -19.88 -5.89 37.86
N ALA A 106 -21.05 -5.73 37.23
CA ALA A 106 -22.30 -6.38 37.65
C ALA A 106 -22.24 -7.91 37.52
N ILE A 107 -21.66 -8.42 36.42
CA ILE A 107 -21.44 -9.85 36.21
C ILE A 107 -20.46 -10.41 37.24
N LEU A 108 -19.38 -9.67 37.54
CA LEU A 108 -18.42 -10.06 38.58
C LEU A 108 -19.10 -10.11 39.96
N GLY A 109 -19.91 -9.11 40.30
CA GLY A 109 -20.66 -9.04 41.56
C GLY A 109 -21.67 -10.18 41.72
N LEU A 110 -22.44 -10.49 40.66
CA LEU A 110 -23.37 -11.62 40.61
C LEU A 110 -22.64 -12.97 40.75
N TRP A 111 -21.45 -13.09 40.18
CA TRP A 111 -20.64 -14.31 40.26
C TRP A 111 -20.04 -14.51 41.66
N THR A 112 -19.55 -13.45 42.31
CA THR A 112 -19.09 -13.51 43.71
C THR A 112 -20.24 -13.83 44.67
N TRP A 113 -21.43 -13.28 44.43
CA TRP A 113 -22.63 -13.55 45.22
C TRP A 113 -23.12 -15.01 45.05
N LYS A 114 -23.18 -15.53 43.82
CA LYS A 114 -23.55 -16.95 43.57
C LYS A 114 -22.54 -17.95 44.15
N ARG A 115 -21.24 -17.60 44.20
CA ARG A 115 -20.22 -18.43 44.87
C ARG A 115 -20.36 -18.42 46.39
N ALA A 116 -20.83 -17.33 46.98
CA ALA A 116 -21.12 -17.25 48.40
C ALA A 116 -22.43 -17.98 48.78
N ALA A 117 -23.39 -18.09 47.85
CA ALA A 117 -24.76 -18.52 48.14
C ALA A 117 -25.20 -19.91 47.62
N ALA A 118 -24.32 -20.74 47.05
CA ALA A 118 -24.76 -22.02 46.45
C ALA A 118 -24.02 -23.26 47.02
N PRO A 119 -24.73 -24.30 47.53
CA PRO A 119 -24.14 -25.58 47.90
C PRO A 119 -23.65 -26.34 46.67
N ARG A 120 -22.52 -27.06 46.84
CA ARG A 120 -21.85 -27.84 45.79
C ARG A 120 -22.75 -28.95 45.24
N VAL A 121 -23.22 -28.80 44.00
CA VAL A 121 -23.70 -29.92 43.18
C VAL A 121 -22.92 -29.95 41.88
N SER A 122 -22.16 -31.02 41.69
CA SER A 122 -21.26 -31.26 40.58
C SER A 122 -21.96 -31.93 39.40
N ARG A 123 -21.93 -31.30 38.22
CA ARG A 123 -22.00 -31.98 36.92
C ARG A 123 -20.92 -31.40 35.99
N PRO A 124 -20.13 -32.22 35.27
CA PRO A 124 -18.99 -31.74 34.53
C PRO A 124 -19.45 -31.18 33.17
N LEU A 125 -19.55 -29.86 33.07
CA LEU A 125 -19.47 -29.18 31.77
C LEU A 125 -18.05 -29.38 31.24
N GLY A 126 -17.93 -29.91 30.02
CA GLY A 126 -16.65 -30.25 29.39
C GLY A 126 -15.62 -29.14 29.53
N ARG A 127 -14.46 -29.49 30.12
CA ARG A 127 -13.33 -28.59 30.36
C ARG A 127 -12.83 -27.97 29.06
N VAL A 128 -13.38 -26.81 28.69
CA VAL A 128 -12.62 -25.85 27.89
C VAL A 128 -11.46 -25.43 28.79
N SER A 129 -10.22 -25.77 28.42
CA SER A 129 -9.09 -25.42 29.27
C SER A 129 -9.07 -23.90 29.42
N LEU A 130 -9.02 -23.42 30.66
CA LEU A 130 -8.92 -22.00 30.99
C LEU A 130 -7.80 -21.32 30.17
N TRP A 131 -6.74 -22.07 29.91
CA TRP A 131 -5.66 -21.73 29.00
C TRP A 131 -6.14 -21.37 27.59
N ARG A 132 -7.00 -22.15 26.94
CA ARG A 132 -7.52 -21.83 25.59
C ARG A 132 -8.35 -20.55 25.55
N VAL A 133 -9.13 -20.26 26.59
CA VAL A 133 -9.89 -19.00 26.69
C VAL A 133 -8.92 -17.84 26.86
N LEU A 134 -7.94 -17.97 27.76
CA LEU A 134 -6.91 -16.96 27.98
C LEU A 134 -6.06 -16.72 26.72
N THR A 135 -5.61 -17.76 26.03
CA THR A 135 -4.85 -17.63 24.77
C THR A 135 -5.68 -16.94 23.70
N THR A 136 -6.98 -17.26 23.59
CA THR A 136 -7.87 -16.62 22.61
C THR A 136 -8.07 -15.14 22.94
N LEU A 137 -8.29 -14.79 24.22
CA LEU A 137 -8.41 -13.40 24.67
C LEU A 137 -7.10 -12.61 24.50
N THR A 138 -5.95 -13.22 24.74
CA THR A 138 -4.64 -12.58 24.53
C THR A 138 -4.35 -12.36 23.06
N VAL A 139 -4.59 -13.35 22.19
CA VAL A 139 -4.45 -13.20 20.73
C VAL A 139 -5.42 -12.14 20.21
N PHE A 140 -6.66 -12.12 20.69
CA PHE A 140 -7.65 -11.11 20.32
C PHE A 140 -7.26 -9.71 20.82
N GLY A 141 -6.72 -9.60 22.03
CA GLY A 141 -6.17 -8.36 22.58
C GLY A 141 -4.95 -7.84 21.83
N LEU A 142 -4.07 -8.73 21.36
CA LEU A 142 -2.91 -8.38 20.52
C LEU A 142 -3.34 -7.93 19.12
N ILE A 143 -4.33 -8.61 18.52
CA ILE A 143 -4.91 -8.20 17.23
C ILE A 143 -5.60 -6.84 17.36
N LEU A 144 -6.37 -6.62 18.42
CA LEU A 144 -6.99 -5.32 18.71
C LEU A 144 -5.96 -4.24 19.00
N GLY A 145 -4.87 -4.56 19.72
CA GLY A 145 -3.77 -3.64 19.97
C GLY A 145 -2.99 -3.27 18.70
N ALA A 146 -2.77 -4.23 17.80
CA ALA A 146 -2.16 -4.00 16.50
C ALA A 146 -3.05 -3.16 15.59
N LEU A 147 -4.38 -3.36 15.63
CA LEU A 147 -5.38 -2.54 14.93
C LEU A 147 -5.55 -1.14 15.55
N ALA A 148 -5.35 -1.00 16.86
CA ALA A 148 -5.43 0.28 17.57
C ALA A 148 -4.17 1.14 17.39
N GLY A 149 -3.04 0.52 17.00
CA GLY A 149 -1.74 1.16 16.95
C GLY A 149 -1.14 1.41 18.35
N PRO A 150 0.16 1.73 18.45
CA PRO A 150 0.80 1.98 19.73
C PRO A 150 0.10 3.13 20.48
N PRO A 151 -0.03 3.06 21.81
CA PRO A 151 -0.57 4.14 22.61
C PRO A 151 0.21 5.43 22.32
N ARG A 152 -0.55 6.46 21.97
CA ARG A 152 -0.06 7.76 21.51
C ARG A 152 0.89 8.36 22.56
N ILE A 153 2.20 8.30 22.33
CA ILE A 153 3.07 9.41 22.72
C ILE A 153 2.64 10.54 21.79
N MET A 154 1.71 11.33 22.31
CA MET A 154 0.83 12.20 21.54
C MET A 154 1.61 13.44 21.10
N VAL A 155 2.39 13.31 20.03
CA VAL A 155 2.62 14.46 19.15
C VAL A 155 1.28 14.74 18.50
N ASP A 156 0.60 15.78 18.99
CA ASP A 156 -0.65 16.26 18.43
C ASP A 156 -0.50 16.40 16.91
N PRO A 157 -1.27 15.62 16.11
CA PRO A 157 -1.19 15.65 14.65
C PRO A 157 -1.44 17.05 14.09
N GLN A 158 -2.25 17.87 14.77
CA GLN A 158 -2.49 19.26 14.40
C GLN A 158 -1.28 20.13 14.72
N LYS A 159 -0.57 19.92 15.85
CA LYS A 159 0.71 20.61 16.13
C LYS A 159 1.82 20.19 15.17
N ARG A 160 1.90 18.92 14.77
CA ARG A 160 2.84 18.46 13.73
C ARG A 160 2.51 19.11 12.38
N LYS A 161 1.23 19.13 11.98
CA LYS A 161 0.74 19.81 10.76
C LYS A 161 1.04 21.32 10.80
N ALA A 162 0.84 21.97 11.95
CA ALA A 162 1.12 23.39 12.15
C ALA A 162 2.62 23.70 12.12
N ALA A 163 3.46 22.85 12.74
CA ALA A 163 4.91 23.00 12.71
C ALA A 163 5.51 22.80 11.32
N LEU A 164 4.93 21.90 10.50
CA LEU A 164 5.33 21.73 9.10
C LEU A 164 4.90 22.94 8.26
N ARG A 165 3.68 23.45 8.43
CA ARG A 165 3.18 24.66 7.75
C ARG A 165 3.97 25.92 8.10
N ALA A 166 4.28 26.12 9.38
CA ALA A 166 5.07 27.27 9.83
C ALA A 166 6.52 27.23 9.34
N LYS A 167 7.00 26.06 8.90
CA LYS A 167 8.37 25.86 8.40
C LYS A 167 8.45 25.81 6.87
N SER A 168 7.34 25.61 6.17
CA SER A 168 7.30 25.48 4.69
C SER A 168 7.04 26.79 3.96
N MET A 169 6.67 27.87 4.65
CA MET A 169 6.28 29.13 3.99
C MET A 169 6.98 30.34 4.60
N GLY A 170 8.29 30.41 4.43
CA GLY A 170 8.94 31.72 4.31
C GLY A 170 8.55 32.35 2.95
N PRO A 171 8.63 33.67 2.79
CA PRO A 171 8.52 34.29 1.46
C PRO A 171 9.54 33.65 0.51
N PRO A 172 9.24 33.52 -0.79
CA PRO A 172 10.18 32.94 -1.74
C PRO A 172 11.47 33.74 -1.71
N ASP A 173 12.55 33.08 -1.29
CA ASP A 173 13.89 33.61 -1.48
C ASP A 173 14.08 33.93 -2.98
N PRO A 174 14.95 34.89 -3.34
CA PRO A 174 15.30 35.11 -4.74
C PRO A 174 15.63 33.77 -5.42
N VAL A 175 15.01 33.51 -6.57
CA VAL A 175 15.13 32.23 -7.31
C VAL A 175 16.59 31.78 -7.30
N SER A 176 16.85 30.63 -6.68
CA SER A 176 18.23 30.16 -6.55
C SER A 176 18.79 29.75 -7.93
N ASP A 177 20.13 29.73 -8.07
CA ASP A 177 20.76 29.22 -9.28
C ASP A 177 20.36 27.76 -9.59
N LEU A 178 20.09 26.96 -8.55
CA LEU A 178 19.64 25.59 -8.69
C LEU A 178 18.22 25.54 -9.26
N GLU A 179 17.33 26.39 -8.76
CA GLU A 179 15.94 26.48 -9.24
C GLU A 179 15.90 26.88 -10.73
N ARG A 180 16.69 27.89 -11.14
CA ARG A 180 16.82 28.24 -12.57
C ARG A 180 17.29 27.07 -13.43
N ARG A 181 18.26 26.28 -12.95
CA ARG A 181 18.75 25.10 -13.69
C ARG A 181 17.69 24.00 -13.79
N LEU A 182 17.00 23.69 -12.69
CA LEU A 182 15.91 22.71 -12.68
C LEU A 182 14.80 23.13 -13.66
N GLN A 183 14.36 24.39 -13.60
CA GLN A 183 13.36 24.94 -14.53
C GLN A 183 13.86 24.85 -15.98
N SER A 184 15.11 25.23 -16.25
CA SER A 184 15.68 25.15 -17.60
C SER A 184 15.69 23.73 -18.16
N HIS A 185 15.89 22.70 -17.34
CA HIS A 185 15.81 21.30 -17.75
C HIS A 185 14.38 20.90 -18.11
N VAL A 186 13.42 21.26 -17.26
CA VAL A 186 12.00 20.98 -17.50
C VAL A 186 11.53 21.68 -18.77
N PHE A 187 11.82 22.96 -18.96
CA PHE A 187 11.45 23.69 -20.18
C PHE A 187 12.12 23.12 -21.43
N HIS A 188 13.38 22.70 -21.35
CA HIS A 188 14.02 22.08 -22.51
C HIS A 188 13.31 20.80 -22.94
N LEU A 189 12.99 19.92 -21.99
CA LEU A 189 12.32 18.66 -22.27
C LEU A 189 10.85 18.87 -22.67
N ALA A 190 10.08 19.56 -21.84
CA ALA A 190 8.63 19.62 -21.95
C ALA A 190 8.10 20.69 -22.93
N ASP A 191 8.83 21.78 -23.12
CA ASP A 191 8.41 22.88 -24.02
C ASP A 191 9.18 22.83 -25.35
N ARG A 192 10.51 22.85 -25.32
CA ARG A 192 11.30 22.89 -26.57
C ARG A 192 11.26 21.60 -27.37
N ILE A 193 11.44 20.45 -26.71
CA ILE A 193 11.28 19.14 -27.36
C ILE A 193 9.79 18.80 -27.48
N GLY A 194 9.01 19.07 -26.43
CA GLY A 194 7.58 18.76 -26.40
C GLY A 194 7.32 17.31 -26.02
N GLU A 195 6.22 16.73 -26.48
CA GLU A 195 5.85 15.34 -26.23
C GLU A 195 6.93 14.34 -26.71
N ARG A 196 7.28 13.37 -25.85
CA ARG A 196 8.33 12.37 -26.07
C ARG A 196 7.76 10.95 -26.00
N ALA A 197 6.50 10.77 -26.40
CA ALA A 197 5.86 9.47 -26.47
C ALA A 197 6.63 8.53 -27.41
N VAL A 198 6.53 7.23 -27.15
CA VAL A 198 7.34 6.20 -27.85
C VAL A 198 7.25 6.26 -29.39
N TYR A 199 6.13 6.75 -29.92
CA TYR A 199 5.89 6.87 -31.37
C TYR A 199 6.55 8.12 -31.98
N GLN A 200 6.91 9.11 -31.17
CA GLN A 200 7.60 10.34 -31.59
C GLN A 200 9.11 10.15 -31.61
N ARG A 201 9.57 9.32 -32.55
CA ARG A 201 10.97 8.82 -32.61
C ARG A 201 12.02 9.93 -32.55
N ASP A 202 11.80 11.02 -33.26
CA ASP A 202 12.77 12.13 -33.29
C ASP A 202 12.83 12.87 -31.96
N ARG A 203 11.69 13.04 -31.28
CA ARG A 203 11.60 13.77 -30.00
C ARG A 203 12.12 12.94 -28.83
N ILE A 204 11.79 11.65 -28.77
CA ILE A 204 12.37 10.76 -27.76
C ILE A 204 13.88 10.60 -27.97
N ALA A 205 14.37 10.56 -29.22
CA ALA A 205 15.80 10.58 -29.53
C ALA A 205 16.46 11.91 -29.12
N ALA A 206 15.81 13.05 -29.38
CA ALA A 206 16.31 14.36 -28.94
C ALA A 206 16.41 14.45 -27.40
N ALA A 207 15.45 13.87 -26.67
CA ALA A 207 15.49 13.82 -25.22
C ALA A 207 16.60 12.90 -24.69
N ARG A 208 16.78 11.71 -25.30
CA ARG A 208 17.91 10.81 -25.03
C ARG A 208 19.24 11.54 -25.22
N ASP A 209 19.39 12.22 -26.35
CA ASP A 209 20.62 12.93 -26.70
C ASP A 209 20.87 14.09 -25.76
N TYR A 210 19.85 14.87 -25.41
CA TYR A 210 19.94 15.90 -24.39
C TYR A 210 20.48 15.36 -23.06
N VAL A 211 19.90 14.28 -22.54
CA VAL A 211 20.35 13.68 -21.27
C VAL A 211 21.79 13.17 -21.38
N ARG A 212 22.12 12.44 -22.45
CA ARG A 212 23.48 11.94 -22.71
C ARG A 212 24.48 13.09 -22.74
N ASP A 213 24.17 14.15 -23.46
CA ASP A 213 25.08 15.29 -23.65
C ASP A 213 25.26 16.06 -22.35
N ARG A 214 24.22 16.19 -21.52
CA ARG A 214 24.35 16.75 -20.17
C ARG A 214 25.25 15.91 -19.28
N PHE A 215 25.10 14.59 -19.23
CA PHE A 215 26.01 13.74 -18.48
C PHE A 215 27.46 13.78 -19.01
N THR A 216 27.63 13.77 -20.33
CA THR A 216 28.94 13.79 -20.98
C THR A 216 29.65 15.12 -20.75
N SER A 217 28.94 16.24 -20.82
CA SER A 217 29.47 17.58 -20.53
C SER A 217 29.97 17.73 -19.08
N LEU A 218 29.49 16.87 -18.18
CA LEU A 218 29.97 16.83 -16.80
C LEU A 218 31.25 16.01 -16.64
N GLY A 219 31.69 15.29 -17.66
CA GLY A 219 32.85 14.38 -17.65
C GLY A 219 32.54 13.00 -17.05
N LEU A 220 31.26 12.64 -16.94
CA LEU A 220 30.87 11.35 -16.36
C LEU A 220 30.98 10.22 -17.41
N PRO A 221 31.49 9.03 -17.04
CA PRO A 221 31.39 7.84 -17.88
C PRO A 221 29.92 7.58 -18.24
N THR A 222 29.57 7.82 -19.50
CA THR A 222 28.20 7.80 -20.00
C THR A 222 28.05 6.76 -21.10
N LYS A 223 26.97 5.98 -21.06
CA LYS A 223 26.66 4.93 -22.04
C LYS A 223 25.20 4.98 -22.45
N LEU A 224 24.94 4.74 -23.73
CA LEU A 224 23.63 4.33 -24.19
C LEU A 224 23.52 2.81 -24.01
N ILE A 225 22.39 2.36 -23.47
CA ILE A 225 22.08 0.96 -23.25
C ILE A 225 20.92 0.62 -24.17
N PRO A 226 21.21 0.18 -25.42
CA PRO A 226 20.18 -0.12 -26.39
C PRO A 226 19.46 -1.41 -26.01
N TYR A 227 18.17 -1.47 -26.28
CA TYR A 227 17.40 -2.70 -26.20
C TYR A 227 16.39 -2.77 -27.33
N ARG A 228 16.02 -4.00 -27.69
CA ARG A 228 15.04 -4.25 -28.75
C ARG A 228 13.64 -3.97 -28.22
N MET A 229 12.87 -3.21 -29.00
CA MET A 229 11.48 -2.89 -28.71
C MET A 229 10.59 -3.37 -29.87
N PRO A 230 10.04 -4.59 -29.79
CA PRO A 230 9.26 -5.18 -30.88
C PRO A 230 8.02 -4.36 -31.28
N SER A 231 7.43 -3.62 -30.33
CA SER A 231 6.29 -2.72 -30.60
C SER A 231 6.63 -1.55 -31.53
N LEU A 232 7.92 -1.26 -31.74
CA LEU A 232 8.40 -0.27 -32.72
C LEU A 232 8.78 -0.90 -34.08
N GLY A 233 8.42 -2.17 -34.30
CA GLY A 233 8.68 -2.92 -35.52
C GLY A 233 9.93 -3.82 -35.44
N SER A 234 10.22 -4.52 -36.53
CA SER A 234 11.25 -5.58 -36.57
C SER A 234 12.66 -5.12 -36.20
N LYS A 235 12.99 -3.84 -36.48
CA LYS A 235 14.24 -3.15 -36.13
C LYS A 235 14.05 -2.06 -35.05
N GLY A 236 12.89 -2.05 -34.38
CA GLY A 236 12.59 -1.08 -33.32
C GLY A 236 13.56 -1.23 -32.16
N THR A 237 14.25 -0.15 -31.80
CA THR A 237 15.15 -0.08 -30.66
C THR A 237 14.85 1.19 -29.86
N ALA A 238 15.16 1.14 -28.57
CA ALA A 238 15.13 2.27 -27.66
C ALA A 238 16.35 2.19 -26.74
N ASP A 239 16.72 3.31 -26.14
CA ASP A 239 17.95 3.43 -25.36
C ASP A 239 17.63 3.89 -23.94
N ASN A 240 18.23 3.25 -22.94
CA ASN A 240 18.42 3.92 -21.65
C ASN A 240 19.72 4.71 -21.70
N VAL A 241 19.82 5.79 -20.94
CA VAL A 241 21.05 6.57 -20.79
C VAL A 241 21.59 6.39 -19.38
N GLU A 242 22.78 5.83 -19.23
CA GLU A 242 23.43 5.64 -17.95
C GLU A 242 24.66 6.54 -17.83
N ALA A 243 24.81 7.22 -16.69
CA ALA A 243 26.05 7.83 -16.27
C ALA A 243 26.49 7.28 -14.91
N ARG A 244 27.80 7.10 -14.71
CA ARG A 244 28.34 6.54 -13.46
C ARG A 244 29.16 7.54 -12.67
N LEU A 245 28.87 7.64 -11.38
CA LEU A 245 29.76 8.24 -10.39
C LEU A 245 30.51 7.11 -9.69
N LEU A 246 31.83 7.12 -9.82
CA LEU A 246 32.68 6.08 -9.24
C LEU A 246 32.91 6.34 -7.74
N PRO A 247 32.92 5.27 -6.92
CA PRO A 247 33.21 5.40 -5.50
C PRO A 247 34.68 5.77 -5.27
N ALA A 248 34.96 6.46 -4.17
CA ALA A 248 36.33 6.76 -3.75
C ALA A 248 37.14 5.50 -3.41
N HIS A 249 36.46 4.44 -2.92
CA HIS A 249 37.05 3.14 -2.63
C HIS A 249 36.26 2.06 -3.36
N PRO A 250 36.73 1.56 -4.51
CA PRO A 250 35.94 0.67 -5.38
C PRO A 250 35.75 -0.73 -4.82
N ASN A 251 36.65 -1.20 -3.96
CA ASN A 251 36.56 -2.55 -3.40
C ASN A 251 35.32 -2.70 -2.53
N ASN A 252 34.39 -3.57 -2.96
CA ASN A 252 33.12 -3.86 -2.29
C ASN A 252 32.24 -2.61 -2.05
N ALA A 253 32.37 -1.58 -2.89
CA ALA A 253 31.48 -0.43 -2.82
C ALA A 253 30.05 -0.85 -3.17
N PRO A 254 29.03 -0.42 -2.41
CA PRO A 254 27.65 -0.69 -2.76
C PRO A 254 27.28 0.03 -4.06
N ILE A 255 26.40 -0.57 -4.86
CA ILE A 255 25.91 -0.02 -6.12
C ILE A 255 24.49 0.50 -5.93
N TRP A 256 24.31 1.79 -6.18
CA TRP A 256 23.02 2.47 -6.11
C TRP A 256 22.60 2.90 -7.51
N VAL A 257 21.39 2.53 -7.92
CA VAL A 257 20.77 3.05 -9.14
C VAL A 257 19.82 4.18 -8.74
N ILE A 258 19.94 5.34 -9.37
CA ILE A 258 18.98 6.44 -9.25
C ILE A 258 18.50 6.72 -10.67
N GLY A 259 17.19 6.71 -10.90
CA GLY A 259 16.69 6.93 -12.25
C GLY A 259 15.38 7.69 -12.32
N ALA A 260 15.08 8.14 -13.52
CA ALA A 260 13.85 8.81 -13.93
C ALA A 260 13.57 8.40 -15.38
N HIS A 261 12.32 8.41 -15.83
CA HIS A 261 12.05 8.17 -17.25
C HIS A 261 11.98 9.49 -18.04
N TYR A 262 12.39 9.46 -19.30
CA TYR A 262 12.46 10.66 -20.14
C TYR A 262 11.43 10.69 -21.28
N ASP A 263 10.71 9.59 -21.50
CA ASP A 263 9.53 9.56 -22.36
C ASP A 263 8.31 10.21 -21.69
N THR A 264 7.21 10.31 -22.43
CA THR A 264 5.94 10.86 -21.91
C THR A 264 4.76 9.99 -22.30
N ALA A 265 3.69 10.09 -21.53
CA ALA A 265 2.38 9.70 -21.99
C ALA A 265 2.03 10.40 -23.32
N PRO A 266 1.31 9.72 -24.25
CA PRO A 266 0.80 10.32 -25.46
C PRO A 266 -0.01 11.59 -25.18
N ASP A 267 0.06 12.56 -26.09
CA ASP A 267 -0.67 13.83 -26.05
C ASP A 267 -0.32 14.74 -24.85
N THR A 268 0.83 14.52 -24.20
CA THR A 268 1.28 15.36 -23.07
C THR A 268 2.70 15.89 -23.27
N PRO A 269 3.02 17.11 -22.79
CA PRO A 269 4.39 17.61 -22.76
C PRO A 269 5.26 16.91 -21.70
N GLY A 270 4.64 16.22 -20.73
CA GLY A 270 5.32 15.49 -19.66
C GLY A 270 6.26 16.34 -18.79
N ALA A 271 5.80 17.52 -18.37
CA ALA A 271 6.58 18.44 -17.55
C ALA A 271 6.82 17.89 -16.13
N ASP A 272 5.74 17.47 -15.46
CA ASP A 272 5.85 16.81 -14.16
C ASP A 272 6.17 15.32 -14.31
N ASP A 273 5.52 14.65 -15.27
CA ASP A 273 5.67 13.23 -15.58
C ASP A 273 6.35 13.04 -16.96
N ASN A 274 7.68 12.94 -17.05
CA ASN A 274 8.63 12.98 -15.94
C ASN A 274 9.87 13.85 -16.19
N ALA A 275 9.71 14.94 -16.95
CA ALA A 275 10.80 15.91 -17.12
C ALA A 275 11.30 16.48 -15.78
N SER A 276 10.44 16.56 -14.76
CA SER A 276 10.81 16.98 -13.40
C SER A 276 11.79 16.00 -12.73
N GLY A 277 11.56 14.68 -12.83
CA GLY A 277 12.46 13.65 -12.33
C GLY A 277 13.79 13.67 -13.07
N VAL A 278 13.77 13.83 -14.40
CA VAL A 278 14.99 13.96 -15.22
C VAL A 278 15.77 15.21 -14.84
N ALA A 279 15.11 16.35 -14.58
CA ALA A 279 15.78 17.57 -14.14
C ALA A 279 16.53 17.36 -12.81
N VAL A 280 15.90 16.68 -11.84
CA VAL A 280 16.53 16.31 -10.57
C VAL A 280 17.69 15.36 -10.81
N LEU A 281 17.54 14.36 -11.69
CA LEU A 281 18.61 13.41 -12.04
C LEU A 281 19.86 14.11 -12.60
N LEU A 282 19.67 15.07 -13.51
CA LEU A 282 20.74 15.85 -14.13
C LEU A 282 21.46 16.76 -13.11
N GLU A 283 20.72 17.42 -12.24
CA GLU A 283 21.31 18.28 -11.21
C GLU A 283 21.97 17.46 -10.08
N LEU A 284 21.46 16.27 -9.75
CA LEU A 284 22.14 15.32 -8.87
C LEU A 284 23.50 14.92 -9.47
N ALA A 285 23.57 14.64 -10.77
CA ALA A 285 24.83 14.35 -11.46
C ALA A 285 25.84 15.49 -11.29
N ARG A 286 25.39 16.73 -11.51
CA ARG A 286 26.22 17.93 -11.39
C ARG A 286 26.70 18.17 -9.96
N LEU A 287 25.83 17.97 -8.97
CA LEU A 287 26.15 18.20 -7.56
C LEU A 287 27.03 17.10 -6.95
N LEU A 288 26.86 15.85 -7.39
CA LEU A 288 27.58 14.70 -6.85
C LEU A 288 28.93 14.47 -7.52
N LYS A 289 29.16 14.91 -8.77
CA LYS A 289 30.46 14.72 -9.44
C LYS A 289 31.64 15.35 -8.70
N SER A 290 31.39 16.42 -7.94
CA SER A 290 32.39 17.11 -7.14
C SER A 290 32.48 16.57 -5.71
N ARG A 291 31.86 15.42 -5.42
CA ARG A 291 31.83 14.81 -4.08
C ARG A 291 32.53 13.46 -4.12
N SER A 292 33.28 13.19 -3.06
CA SER A 292 33.72 11.83 -2.77
C SER A 292 32.51 11.01 -2.31
N VAL A 293 32.12 10.01 -3.10
CA VAL A 293 30.99 9.12 -2.82
C VAL A 293 31.50 7.76 -2.37
N ALA A 294 30.84 7.17 -1.37
CA ALA A 294 31.19 5.84 -0.85
C ALA A 294 30.58 4.68 -1.64
N ALA A 295 29.61 4.98 -2.51
CA ALA A 295 28.90 4.03 -3.36
C ALA A 295 29.17 4.34 -4.83
N GLU A 296 29.15 3.32 -5.68
CA GLU A 296 28.96 3.56 -7.11
C GLU A 296 27.52 4.03 -7.32
N ILE A 297 27.34 5.21 -7.90
CA ILE A 297 26.00 5.74 -8.20
C ILE A 297 25.82 5.70 -9.72
N ARG A 298 24.89 4.87 -10.18
CA ARG A 298 24.45 4.79 -11.57
C ARG A 298 23.21 5.68 -11.72
N LEU A 299 23.38 6.79 -12.42
CA LEU A 299 22.31 7.71 -12.80
C LEU A 299 21.73 7.25 -14.13
N VAL A 300 20.47 6.84 -14.15
CA VAL A 300 19.87 6.19 -15.32
C VAL A 300 18.61 6.91 -15.76
N ALA A 301 18.62 7.47 -16.97
CA ALA A 301 17.41 7.94 -17.61
C ALA A 301 16.80 6.79 -18.43
N PHE A 302 15.64 6.31 -17.99
CA PHE A 302 14.93 5.21 -18.62
C PHE A 302 14.08 5.70 -19.78
N SER A 303 14.01 4.91 -20.84
CA SER A 303 13.00 5.09 -21.88
C SER A 303 11.79 4.19 -21.66
N THR A 304 10.70 4.54 -22.34
CA THR A 304 9.50 3.71 -22.53
C THR A 304 8.85 3.25 -21.23
N GLU A 305 8.78 4.12 -20.22
CA GLU A 305 7.96 3.86 -19.04
C GLU A 305 6.47 3.91 -19.41
N GLU A 306 6.09 4.89 -20.23
CA GLU A 306 4.72 5.32 -20.41
C GLU A 306 3.93 4.39 -21.37
N PRO A 307 2.58 4.48 -21.41
CA PRO A 307 1.77 3.72 -22.35
C PRO A 307 2.27 3.87 -23.79
N PRO A 308 2.36 2.75 -24.55
CA PRO A 308 1.82 1.42 -24.29
C PRO A 308 2.72 0.48 -23.47
N SER A 309 3.90 0.95 -23.03
CA SER A 309 4.90 0.08 -22.39
C SER A 309 4.66 -0.09 -20.90
N PHE A 310 3.96 0.86 -20.27
CA PHE A 310 3.64 0.87 -18.85
C PHE A 310 3.15 -0.48 -18.31
N GLY A 311 3.84 -0.98 -17.28
CA GLY A 311 3.53 -2.26 -16.64
C GLY A 311 3.87 -3.51 -17.47
N THR A 312 4.50 -3.37 -18.64
CA THR A 312 4.86 -4.48 -19.52
C THR A 312 6.35 -4.81 -19.46
N ARG A 313 6.77 -5.87 -20.18
CA ARG A 313 8.18 -6.25 -20.30
C ARG A 313 8.99 -5.33 -21.23
N ASN A 314 8.34 -4.39 -21.90
CA ASN A 314 8.96 -3.49 -22.88
C ASN A 314 9.45 -2.18 -22.27
N MET A 315 9.28 -1.98 -20.96
CA MET A 315 9.79 -0.81 -20.27
C MET A 315 11.32 -0.81 -20.24
N GLY A 316 11.95 0.34 -20.50
CA GLY A 316 13.40 0.47 -20.45
C GLY A 316 13.99 0.05 -19.10
N SER A 317 13.29 0.32 -17.98
CA SER A 317 13.70 -0.11 -16.64
C SER A 317 13.76 -1.64 -16.49
N VAL A 318 12.82 -2.38 -17.11
CA VAL A 318 12.81 -3.86 -17.11
C VAL A 318 13.99 -4.41 -17.91
N HIS A 319 14.28 -3.80 -19.07
CA HIS A 319 15.43 -4.19 -19.89
C HIS A 319 16.75 -3.91 -19.18
N TYR A 320 16.87 -2.77 -18.51
CA TYR A 320 18.05 -2.42 -17.72
C TYR A 320 18.26 -3.37 -16.55
N ALA A 321 17.21 -3.65 -15.76
CA ALA A 321 17.28 -4.60 -14.66
C ALA A 321 17.67 -6.01 -15.12
N ARG A 322 17.21 -6.43 -16.31
CA ARG A 322 17.61 -7.71 -16.90
C ARG A 322 19.09 -7.72 -17.29
N ALA A 323 19.57 -6.68 -17.97
CA ALA A 323 20.97 -6.55 -18.36
C ALA A 323 21.89 -6.60 -17.12
N LEU A 324 21.56 -5.87 -16.06
CA LEU A 324 22.31 -5.92 -14.80
C LEU A 324 22.32 -7.32 -14.18
N LYS A 325 21.21 -8.05 -14.24
CA LYS A 325 21.11 -9.42 -13.74
C LYS A 325 21.96 -10.39 -14.57
N GLU A 326 21.97 -10.23 -15.89
CA GLU A 326 22.77 -11.05 -16.82
C GLU A 326 24.27 -10.80 -16.63
N GLU A 327 24.66 -9.55 -16.36
CA GLU A 327 26.04 -9.15 -16.02
C GLU A 327 26.44 -9.52 -14.59
N GLY A 328 25.52 -10.01 -13.76
CA GLY A 328 25.79 -10.35 -12.36
C GLY A 328 26.07 -9.15 -11.47
N VAL A 329 25.58 -7.94 -11.82
CA VAL A 329 25.81 -6.71 -11.06
C VAL A 329 24.97 -6.72 -9.76
N PRO A 330 25.60 -6.66 -8.58
CA PRO A 330 24.89 -6.70 -7.30
C PRO A 330 24.39 -5.30 -6.91
N VAL A 331 23.17 -4.93 -7.35
CA VAL A 331 22.55 -3.65 -6.97
C VAL A 331 22.03 -3.71 -5.53
N ASP A 332 22.52 -2.80 -4.67
CA ASP A 332 22.10 -2.69 -3.27
C ASP A 332 20.78 -1.93 -3.09
N ALA A 333 20.55 -0.90 -3.92
CA ALA A 333 19.36 -0.08 -3.88
C ALA A 333 19.06 0.56 -5.24
N MET A 334 17.77 0.75 -5.52
CA MET A 334 17.31 1.58 -6.63
C MET A 334 16.30 2.61 -6.12
N MET A 335 16.46 3.87 -6.57
CA MET A 335 15.51 4.95 -6.32
C MET A 335 14.98 5.49 -7.65
N SER A 336 13.65 5.46 -7.83
CA SER A 336 12.99 6.14 -8.94
C SER A 336 12.60 7.55 -8.52
N LEU A 337 12.87 8.53 -9.39
CA LEU A 337 12.46 9.91 -9.28
C LEU A 337 11.26 10.09 -10.19
N GLU A 338 10.08 10.26 -9.60
CA GLU A 338 8.80 10.35 -10.32
C GLU A 338 8.03 11.58 -9.81
N MET A 339 7.60 12.45 -10.73
CA MET A 339 6.68 13.57 -10.45
C MET A 339 7.13 14.48 -9.28
N LEU A 340 8.18 15.27 -9.52
CA LEU A 340 8.83 16.13 -8.52
C LEU A 340 8.67 17.63 -8.79
N GLY A 341 7.85 18.02 -9.76
CA GLY A 341 7.68 19.40 -10.23
C GLY A 341 6.33 20.04 -9.90
N TYR A 342 5.28 19.26 -9.68
CA TYR A 342 3.94 19.76 -9.35
C TYR A 342 3.63 19.64 -7.86
N PHE A 343 3.14 20.73 -7.27
CA PHE A 343 2.76 20.76 -5.85
C PHE A 343 1.55 21.68 -5.63
N SER A 344 0.87 21.51 -4.49
CA SER A 344 -0.23 22.40 -4.10
C SER A 344 -0.36 22.53 -2.58
N ASP A 345 -0.31 23.76 -2.09
CA ASP A 345 -0.55 24.10 -0.68
C ASP A 345 -2.04 24.15 -0.32
N ARG A 346 -2.93 24.03 -1.30
CA ARG A 346 -4.37 24.06 -1.07
C ARG A 346 -4.80 22.86 -0.20
N PRO A 347 -5.48 23.06 0.93
CA PRO A 347 -6.04 21.96 1.70
C PRO A 347 -6.96 21.08 0.85
N GLY A 348 -6.80 19.75 0.94
CA GLY A 348 -7.58 18.80 0.15
C GLY A 348 -7.13 18.66 -1.31
N SER A 349 -5.96 19.19 -1.69
CA SER A 349 -5.39 19.00 -3.03
C SER A 349 -4.89 17.59 -3.27
N GLN A 350 -4.57 16.84 -2.22
CA GLN A 350 -3.97 15.52 -2.34
C GLN A 350 -4.98 14.38 -2.17
N PHE A 351 -5.00 13.47 -3.13
CA PHE A 351 -5.86 12.29 -3.11
C PHE A 351 -5.06 11.02 -2.90
N TYR A 352 -5.65 10.12 -2.12
CA TYR A 352 -5.10 8.80 -1.83
C TYR A 352 -6.18 7.73 -1.96
N PRO A 353 -5.80 6.46 -2.21
CA PRO A 353 -6.72 5.35 -2.05
C PRO A 353 -7.41 5.33 -0.68
N PRO A 354 -8.63 4.78 -0.60
CA PRO A 354 -9.32 4.59 0.67
C PRO A 354 -8.43 3.92 1.72
N LEU A 355 -8.67 4.25 2.99
CA LEU A 355 -7.91 3.80 4.18
C LEU A 355 -6.62 4.56 4.45
N ILE A 356 -5.76 4.86 3.47
CA ILE A 356 -4.46 5.50 3.78
C ILE A 356 -4.56 7.01 4.04
N SER A 357 -5.57 7.67 3.48
CA SER A 357 -5.78 9.12 3.57
C SER A 357 -5.77 9.69 4.98
N ARG A 358 -6.09 8.87 6.00
CA ARG A 358 -6.10 9.30 7.41
C ARG A 358 -4.71 9.59 8.00
N TRP A 359 -3.65 9.03 7.41
CA TRP A 359 -2.30 9.11 7.96
C TRP A 359 -1.37 10.05 7.19
N TYR A 360 -1.80 10.55 6.04
CA TYR A 360 -1.00 11.38 5.16
C TYR A 360 -1.55 12.82 5.04
N PRO A 361 -0.73 13.80 4.65
CA PRO A 361 -1.15 15.19 4.50
C PRO A 361 -2.24 15.37 3.43
N GLU A 362 -3.16 16.30 3.65
CA GLU A 362 -4.21 16.65 2.67
C GLU A 362 -3.70 17.61 1.57
N GLN A 363 -2.48 18.11 1.72
CA GLN A 363 -1.80 19.03 0.79
C GLN A 363 -0.71 18.27 0.07
N GLY A 364 -0.57 18.47 -1.24
CA GLY A 364 0.49 17.90 -2.07
C GLY A 364 1.76 18.73 -2.09
N ASN A 365 2.30 19.10 -0.91
CA ASN A 365 3.48 19.97 -0.75
C ASN A 365 4.63 19.27 -0.01
N PHE A 366 4.81 17.98 -0.28
CA PHE A 366 5.82 17.12 0.34
C PHE A 366 6.40 16.16 -0.69
N VAL A 367 7.60 15.63 -0.43
CA VAL A 367 8.16 14.52 -1.22
C VAL A 367 7.70 13.19 -0.60
N ALA A 368 7.24 12.26 -1.44
CA ALA A 368 6.92 10.90 -1.02
C ALA A 368 8.10 9.96 -1.27
N LEU A 369 8.49 9.17 -0.26
CA LEU A 369 9.40 8.04 -0.42
C LEU A 369 8.61 6.73 -0.20
N VAL A 370 8.27 6.08 -1.30
CA VAL A 370 7.51 4.83 -1.32
C VAL A 370 8.47 3.66 -1.59
N GLY A 371 8.35 2.59 -0.82
CA GLY A 371 9.15 1.38 -1.01
C GLY A 371 8.38 0.11 -0.73
N ASN A 372 8.93 -1.03 -1.16
CA ASN A 372 8.40 -2.34 -0.79
C ASN A 372 8.89 -2.79 0.61
N VAL A 373 8.27 -3.83 1.17
CA VAL A 373 8.62 -4.35 2.52
C VAL A 373 10.10 -4.72 2.65
N SER A 374 10.71 -5.32 1.62
CA SER A 374 12.15 -5.65 1.64
C SER A 374 13.04 -4.40 1.70
N SER A 375 12.56 -3.27 1.19
CA SER A 375 13.28 -1.98 1.23
C SER A 375 13.05 -1.18 2.52
N ARG A 376 12.32 -1.71 3.51
CA ARG A 376 12.00 -0.97 4.75
C ARG A 376 13.23 -0.40 5.46
N GLY A 377 14.34 -1.16 5.50
CA GLY A 377 15.60 -0.72 6.10
C GLY A 377 16.22 0.47 5.37
N VAL A 378 16.22 0.42 4.03
CA VAL A 378 16.71 1.51 3.17
C VAL A 378 15.85 2.75 3.33
N VAL A 379 14.51 2.61 3.26
CA VAL A 379 13.55 3.71 3.47
C VAL A 379 13.76 4.37 4.83
N ALA A 380 13.92 3.59 5.90
CA ALA A 380 14.17 4.13 7.23
C ALA A 380 15.51 4.87 7.33
N LYS A 381 16.56 4.38 6.67
CA LYS A 381 17.88 5.02 6.59
C LYS A 381 17.81 6.36 5.85
N ILE A 382 17.16 6.39 4.68
CA ILE A 382 16.97 7.61 3.88
C ILE A 382 16.17 8.63 4.69
N ARG A 383 15.03 8.25 5.28
CA ARG A 383 14.21 9.14 6.10
C ARG A 383 14.99 9.80 7.23
N ARG A 384 15.83 9.02 7.93
CA ARG A 384 16.67 9.54 9.03
C ARG A 384 17.69 10.56 8.50
N LYS A 385 18.36 10.26 7.39
CA LYS A 385 19.34 11.16 6.78
C LYS A 385 18.70 12.42 6.20
N TRP A 386 17.53 12.29 5.56
CA TRP A 386 16.75 13.43 5.06
C TRP A 386 16.41 14.40 6.18
N ARG A 387 15.83 13.92 7.28
CA ARG A 387 15.46 14.76 8.43
C ARG A 387 16.65 15.44 9.11
N ALA A 388 17.83 14.84 9.01
CA ALA A 388 19.07 15.43 9.53
C ALA A 388 19.64 16.51 8.59
N ALA A 389 19.42 16.38 7.28
CA ALA A 389 19.99 17.26 6.25
C ALA A 389 19.04 18.34 5.74
N SER A 390 17.73 18.14 5.90
CA SER A 390 16.70 19.00 5.33
C SER A 390 15.49 19.10 6.25
N THR A 391 14.85 20.27 6.20
CA THR A 391 13.59 20.54 6.88
C THR A 391 12.39 20.38 5.96
N PHE A 392 12.63 20.11 4.67
CA PHE A 392 11.58 19.91 3.68
C PHE A 392 10.73 18.67 4.03
N PRO A 393 9.39 18.76 3.94
CA PRO A 393 8.51 17.64 4.28
C PRO A 393 8.79 16.38 3.45
N LEU A 394 9.06 15.28 4.13
CA LEU A 394 9.20 13.94 3.55
C LEU A 394 8.23 12.98 4.23
N GLU A 395 7.31 12.43 3.45
CA GLU A 395 6.41 11.37 3.89
C GLU A 395 6.87 10.03 3.33
N THR A 396 6.76 8.98 4.14
CA THR A 396 7.27 7.65 3.77
C THR A 396 6.16 6.62 3.82
N LEU A 397 6.16 5.71 2.86
CA LEU A 397 5.20 4.60 2.81
C LEU A 397 5.93 3.31 2.44
N THR A 398 5.62 2.21 3.14
CA THR A 398 6.15 0.89 2.83
C THR A 398 5.02 -0.09 2.60
N LEU A 399 4.92 -0.63 1.40
CA LEU A 399 3.82 -1.50 0.97
C LEU A 399 4.32 -2.90 0.57
N PRO A 400 3.46 -3.93 0.59
CA PRO A 400 3.77 -5.18 -0.08
C PRO A 400 4.02 -4.94 -1.57
N ALA A 401 4.90 -5.75 -2.18
CA ALA A 401 5.37 -5.56 -3.56
C ALA A 401 4.27 -5.33 -4.64
N PRO A 402 3.09 -6.01 -4.64
CA PRO A 402 2.07 -5.71 -5.66
C PRO A 402 1.44 -4.32 -5.51
N PHE A 403 1.69 -3.62 -4.40
CA PHE A 403 1.15 -2.28 -4.12
C PHE A 403 2.23 -1.20 -4.03
N SER A 404 3.52 -1.49 -4.24
CA SER A 404 4.58 -0.48 -4.07
C SER A 404 4.63 0.58 -5.18
N GLY A 405 3.82 0.46 -6.23
CA GLY A 405 3.66 1.46 -7.31
C GLY A 405 2.31 2.18 -7.30
N VAL A 406 1.70 2.40 -6.14
CA VAL A 406 0.39 3.09 -6.03
C VAL A 406 0.54 4.57 -6.42
N PRO A 407 -0.11 5.04 -7.48
CA PRO A 407 -0.07 6.45 -7.87
C PRO A 407 -0.89 7.29 -6.87
N SER A 408 -0.37 8.47 -6.54
CA SER A 408 -1.09 9.51 -5.79
C SER A 408 -1.15 10.76 -6.66
N ARG A 409 -2.31 11.42 -6.75
CA ARG A 409 -2.53 12.57 -7.64
C ARG A 409 -2.88 13.83 -6.87
N ILE A 410 -2.43 14.97 -7.39
CA ILE A 410 -2.76 16.32 -6.91
C ILE A 410 -3.85 16.89 -7.84
N ASN A 411 -4.90 17.48 -7.27
CA ASN A 411 -6.00 18.15 -7.99
C ASN A 411 -5.75 19.62 -8.27
#